data_AF-A0A7S1QTY0-F1
#
_entry.id   AF-A0A7S1QTY0-F1
#
_cell.length_a   1.000
_cell.length_b   1.000
_cell.length_c   1.000
_cell.angle_alpha   90.00
_cell.angle_beta   90.00
_cell.angle_gamma   90.00
#
_symmetry.space_group_name_H-M   'P 1'
#
loop_
_entity.id
_entity.type
_entity.pdbx_description
1 polymer ?
#
loop_
_entity_poly.entity_id
_entity_poly.type
_entity_poly.pdbx_seq_one_letter_code
_entity_poly.pdbx_strand_id
1 'polypeptide(L)'
;HHVPDNGHVMIVFGPHLGYTSDGMPGKFQRRNQAAASTACGALNAAYAQLTSGARFGSDPRDTQQAFIRDKLRPFISEIDSADEPMVALVNKFYEIVEEEVLA
;
A
#
# COMPACT_ATOMS: atom_id res chain seq x y z
N HIS A 1 -10.07 -26.19 7.66
CA HIS A 1 -9.99 -27.43 6.85
C HIS A 1 -8.60 -27.70 6.23
N HIS A 2 -7.67 -26.73 6.17
CA HIS A 2 -6.30 -26.97 5.64
C HIS A 2 -5.17 -27.00 6.69
N VAL A 3 -5.47 -26.64 7.93
CA VAL A 3 -4.51 -26.79 9.03
C VAL A 3 -4.49 -28.26 9.45
N PRO A 4 -3.31 -28.89 9.66
CA PRO A 4 -3.22 -30.26 10.14
C PRO A 4 -4.02 -30.48 11.43
N ASP A 5 -4.44 -31.72 11.65
CA ASP A 5 -5.03 -32.11 12.93
C ASP A 5 -4.04 -31.84 14.06
N ASN A 6 -4.49 -31.08 15.07
CA ASN A 6 -3.65 -30.57 16.16
C ASN A 6 -2.48 -29.68 15.71
N GLY A 7 -2.53 -29.12 14.50
CA GLY A 7 -1.54 -28.20 13.96
C GLY A 7 -1.85 -26.73 14.28
N HIS A 8 -0.87 -25.87 13.96
CA HIS A 8 -1.00 -24.42 14.05
C HIS A 8 -0.89 -23.79 12.67
N VAL A 9 -1.41 -22.58 12.54
CA VAL A 9 -1.19 -21.71 11.37
C VAL A 9 -0.39 -20.49 11.81
N MET A 10 0.58 -20.09 10.98
CA MET A 10 1.27 -18.81 11.11
C MET A 10 0.89 -17.96 9.90
N ILE A 11 0.37 -16.77 10.15
CA ILE A 11 0.02 -15.80 9.12
C ILE A 11 1.08 -14.69 9.16
N VAL A 12 1.70 -14.42 8.03
CA VAL A 12 2.62 -13.28 7.84
C VAL A 12 1.97 -12.34 6.85
N PHE A 13 1.76 -11.09 7.26
CA PHE A 13 1.07 -10.08 6.46
C PHE A 13 1.78 -8.72 6.58
N GLY A 14 1.48 -7.85 5.63
CA GLY A 14 1.95 -6.47 5.63
C GLY A 14 2.06 -5.90 4.22
N PRO A 15 2.02 -4.57 4.07
CA PRO A 15 2.36 -3.91 2.83
C PRO A 15 3.87 -3.96 2.57
N HIS A 16 4.31 -3.42 1.44
CA HIS A 16 5.74 -3.32 1.12
C HIS A 16 6.10 -1.94 0.57
N LEU A 17 7.33 -1.52 0.83
CA LEU A 17 7.93 -0.29 0.31
C LEU A 17 9.23 -0.64 -0.40
N GLY A 18 9.38 -0.19 -1.65
CA GLY A 18 10.64 -0.25 -2.37
C GLY A 18 11.50 0.98 -2.07
N TYR A 19 12.81 0.78 -2.09
CA TYR A 19 13.81 1.84 -2.09
C TYR A 19 14.67 1.75 -3.34
N THR A 20 15.03 2.89 -3.92
CA THR A 20 16.06 2.98 -4.94
C THR A 20 17.45 2.93 -4.30
N SER A 21 18.50 2.73 -5.11
CA SER A 21 19.88 2.59 -4.62
C SER A 21 20.45 3.86 -3.96
N ASP A 22 19.88 5.02 -4.28
CA ASP A 22 20.15 6.32 -3.66
C ASP A 22 19.30 6.59 -2.42
N GLY A 23 18.48 5.62 -1.98
CA GLY A 23 17.71 5.70 -0.74
C GLY A 23 16.32 6.32 -0.87
N MET A 24 15.85 6.65 -2.07
CA MET A 24 14.51 7.24 -2.24
C MET A 24 13.41 6.18 -2.04
N PRO A 25 12.43 6.40 -1.15
CA PRO A 25 11.32 5.48 -0.94
C PRO A 25 10.29 5.55 -2.09
N GLY A 26 9.54 4.46 -2.27
CA GLY A 26 8.39 4.37 -3.18
C GLY A 26 8.69 3.79 -4.56
N LYS A 27 9.97 3.58 -4.89
CA LYS A 27 10.41 2.99 -6.17
C LYS A 27 11.45 1.91 -5.98
N PHE A 28 11.59 1.04 -6.97
CA PHE A 28 12.59 -0.03 -6.97
C PHE A 28 13.10 -0.31 -8.38
N GLN A 29 14.42 -0.54 -8.51
CA GLN A 29 15.05 -0.93 -9.77
C GLN A 29 14.83 -2.42 -10.03
N ARG A 30 13.79 -2.75 -10.81
CA ARG A 30 13.50 -4.13 -11.17
C ARG A 30 14.52 -4.64 -12.18
N ARG A 31 14.84 -5.94 -12.09
CA ARG A 31 15.75 -6.60 -13.02
C ARG A 31 15.25 -6.43 -14.46
N ASN A 32 16.16 -6.05 -15.35
CA ASN A 32 15.91 -5.86 -16.78
C ASN A 32 14.92 -4.72 -17.14
N GLN A 33 14.64 -3.78 -16.22
CA GLN A 33 13.94 -2.53 -16.55
C GLN A 33 14.96 -1.40 -16.72
N ALA A 34 14.76 -0.52 -17.69
CA ALA A 34 15.65 0.61 -17.92
C ALA A 34 15.59 1.68 -16.81
N ALA A 35 14.49 1.71 -16.05
CA ALA A 35 14.27 2.69 -14.98
C ALA A 35 13.54 2.04 -13.79
N ALA A 36 13.72 2.65 -12.62
CA ALA A 36 12.99 2.27 -11.42
C ALA A 36 11.48 2.54 -11.58
N SER A 37 10.67 1.60 -11.09
CA SER A 37 9.21 1.68 -11.10
C SER A 37 8.64 1.67 -9.69
N THR A 38 7.37 2.03 -9.53
CA THR A 38 6.72 2.15 -8.21
C THR A 38 6.69 0.82 -7.46
N ALA A 39 6.82 0.91 -6.13
CA ALA A 39 6.81 -0.22 -5.21
C ALA A 39 6.42 0.25 -3.79
N CYS A 40 5.24 -0.08 -3.25
CA CYS A 40 4.12 -0.80 -3.86
C CYS A 40 3.37 0.04 -4.92
N GLY A 41 3.14 -0.53 -6.10
CA GLY A 41 2.44 0.17 -7.19
C GLY A 41 1.01 0.58 -6.84
N ALA A 42 0.27 -0.27 -6.13
CA ALA A 42 -1.12 -0.01 -5.74
C ALA A 42 -1.23 1.15 -4.74
N LEU A 43 -0.39 1.16 -3.70
CA LEU A 43 -0.36 2.26 -2.72
C LEU A 43 0.09 3.57 -3.34
N ASN A 44 1.13 3.55 -4.19
CA ASN A 44 1.58 4.74 -4.92
C ASN A 44 0.47 5.30 -5.82
N ALA A 45 -0.27 4.43 -6.52
CA ALA A 45 -1.39 4.84 -7.36
C ALA A 45 -2.56 5.40 -6.53
N ALA A 46 -2.89 4.79 -5.39
CA ALA A 46 -3.95 5.29 -4.51
C ALA A 46 -3.59 6.65 -3.93
N TYR A 47 -2.35 6.83 -3.47
CA TYR A 47 -1.84 8.12 -2.99
C TYR A 47 -1.95 9.18 -4.08
N ALA A 48 -1.42 8.93 -5.28
CA ALA A 48 -1.50 9.88 -6.39
C ALA A 48 -2.95 10.22 -6.78
N GLN A 49 -3.85 9.24 -6.76
CA GLN A 49 -5.28 9.46 -7.01
C GLN A 49 -5.90 10.38 -5.95
N LEU A 50 -5.64 10.11 -4.67
CA LEU A 50 -6.23 10.87 -3.57
C LEU A 50 -5.66 12.29 -3.45
N THR A 51 -4.41 12.53 -3.86
CA THR A 51 -3.77 13.86 -3.83
C THR A 51 -3.96 14.66 -5.12
N SER A 52 -4.37 14.03 -6.22
CA SER A 52 -4.57 14.73 -7.51
C SER A 52 -5.72 15.76 -7.55
N GLY A 53 -6.59 15.78 -6.53
CA GLY A 53 -7.83 16.57 -6.53
C GLY A 53 -8.96 16.00 -7.38
N ALA A 54 -8.71 14.93 -8.16
CA ALA A 54 -9.76 14.22 -8.89
C ALA A 54 -10.59 13.31 -7.96
N ARG A 55 -11.87 13.13 -8.31
CA ARG A 55 -12.77 12.24 -7.56
C ARG A 55 -12.82 10.87 -8.21
N PHE A 56 -12.32 9.86 -7.50
CA PHE A 56 -12.39 8.46 -7.91
C PHE A 56 -13.48 7.75 -7.10
N GLY A 57 -14.45 7.15 -7.79
CA GLY A 57 -15.49 6.30 -7.22
C GLY A 57 -15.09 4.82 -7.18
N SER A 58 -16.06 3.96 -6.91
CA SER A 58 -15.93 2.51 -7.05
C SER A 58 -15.89 2.10 -8.53
N ASP A 59 -14.98 1.21 -8.92
CA ASP A 59 -15.03 0.50 -10.21
C ASP A 59 -15.21 -1.00 -9.93
N PRO A 60 -16.32 -1.63 -10.37
CA PRO A 60 -16.52 -3.07 -10.22
C PRO A 60 -15.43 -3.95 -10.85
N ARG A 61 -14.66 -3.41 -11.79
CA ARG A 61 -13.53 -4.10 -12.43
C ARG A 61 -12.20 -3.87 -11.70
N ASP A 62 -12.17 -2.95 -10.73
CA ASP A 62 -10.98 -2.59 -9.96
C ASP A 62 -11.33 -2.33 -8.48
N THR A 63 -12.05 -3.29 -7.89
CA THR A 63 -12.57 -3.18 -6.52
C THR A 63 -11.46 -3.16 -5.47
N GLN A 64 -10.35 -3.85 -5.70
CA GLN A 64 -9.22 -3.86 -4.78
C GLN A 64 -8.55 -2.49 -4.68
N GLN A 65 -8.32 -1.82 -5.81
CA GLN A 65 -7.77 -0.46 -5.78
C GLN A 65 -8.76 0.55 -5.19
N ALA A 66 -10.06 0.38 -5.44
CA ALA A 66 -11.09 1.19 -4.81
C ALA A 66 -11.08 1.02 -3.28
N PHE A 67 -10.98 -0.21 -2.79
CA PHE A 67 -10.86 -0.51 -1.36
C PHE A 67 -9.62 0.17 -0.74
N ILE A 68 -8.45 0.06 -1.39
CA ILE A 68 -7.23 0.71 -0.92
C ILE A 68 -7.43 2.23 -0.80
N ARG A 69 -8.01 2.87 -1.83
CA ARG A 69 -8.30 4.31 -1.79
C ARG A 69 -9.24 4.66 -0.64
N ASP A 70 -10.32 3.92 -0.46
CA ASP A 70 -11.33 4.24 0.53
C ASP A 70 -10.81 4.07 1.96
N LYS A 71 -9.97 3.07 2.21
CA LYS A 71 -9.29 2.88 3.50
C LYS A 71 -8.25 3.98 3.78
N LEU A 72 -7.56 4.48 2.76
CA LEU A 72 -6.54 5.54 2.93
C LEU A 72 -7.12 6.95 2.99
N ARG A 73 -8.29 7.18 2.40
CA ARG A 73 -8.90 8.51 2.25
C ARG A 73 -8.97 9.34 3.54
N PRO A 74 -9.32 8.78 4.72
CA PRO A 74 -9.35 9.55 5.96
C PRO A 74 -8.00 10.08 6.42
N PHE A 75 -6.90 9.43 6.00
CA PHE A 75 -5.54 9.71 6.48
C PHE A 75 -4.69 10.47 5.45
N ILE A 76 -5.20 10.71 4.24
CA ILE A 76 -4.38 11.21 3.14
C ILE A 76 -3.78 12.59 3.43
N SER A 77 -4.50 13.47 4.13
CA SER A 77 -4.00 14.81 4.47
C SER A 77 -2.81 14.75 5.43
N GLU A 78 -2.82 13.80 6.37
CA GLU A 78 -1.72 13.58 7.32
C GLU A 78 -0.51 12.99 6.58
N ILE A 79 -0.74 11.96 5.76
CA ILE A 79 0.30 11.30 4.97
C ILE A 79 0.99 12.28 4.02
N ASP A 80 0.21 13.13 3.33
CA ASP A 80 0.73 14.11 2.36
C ASP A 80 1.57 15.21 3.01
N SER A 81 1.32 15.49 4.30
CA SER A 81 2.03 16.52 5.06
C SER A 81 3.27 15.99 5.80
N ALA A 82 3.56 14.69 5.71
CA ALA A 82 4.71 14.07 6.38
C ALA A 82 6.03 14.40 5.68
N ASP A 83 7.15 14.37 6.41
CA ASP A 83 8.49 14.57 5.84
C ASP A 83 8.82 13.51 4.78
N GLU A 84 8.35 12.27 4.97
CA GLU A 84 8.54 11.13 4.07
C GLU A 84 7.18 10.48 3.73
N PRO A 85 6.37 11.06 2.81
CA PRO A 85 5.00 10.62 2.56
C PRO A 85 4.87 9.14 2.17
N MET A 86 5.84 8.59 1.42
CA MET A 86 5.80 7.17 1.01
C MET A 86 6.05 6.20 2.17
N VAL A 87 6.86 6.61 3.15
CA VAL A 87 7.09 5.83 4.38
C VAL A 87 5.84 5.91 5.27
N ALA A 88 5.30 7.11 5.47
CA ALA A 88 4.08 7.35 6.22
C ALA A 88 2.89 6.56 5.64
N LEU A 89 2.75 6.56 4.31
CA LEU A 89 1.73 5.82 3.58
C LEU A 89 1.77 4.32 3.89
N VAL A 90 2.96 3.70 3.82
CA VAL A 90 3.10 2.25 4.02
C VAL A 90 2.91 1.88 5.48
N ASN A 91 3.42 2.67 6.42
CA ASN A 91 3.19 2.46 7.86
C ASN A 91 1.70 2.56 8.22
N LYS A 92 1.01 3.60 7.73
CA LYS A 92 -0.43 3.74 7.95
C LYS A 92 -1.21 2.58 7.34
N PHE A 93 -0.81 2.12 6.15
CA PHE A 93 -1.47 0.98 5.53
C PHE A 93 -1.17 -0.35 6.24
N TYR A 94 -0.05 -0.48 6.94
CA TYR A 94 0.19 -1.63 7.81
C TYR A 94 -0.82 -1.66 8.96
N GLU A 95 -1.05 -0.54 9.63
CA GLU A 95 -2.08 -0.43 10.70
C GLU A 95 -3.47 -0.82 10.18
N ILE A 96 -3.84 -0.35 8.97
CA ILE A 96 -5.10 -0.71 8.31
C ILE A 96 -5.18 -2.22 8.06
N VAL A 97 -4.14 -2.83 7.48
CA VAL A 97 -4.15 -4.28 7.19
C VAL A 97 -4.14 -5.09 8.48
N GLU A 98 -3.44 -4.64 9.52
CA GLU A 98 -3.44 -5.27 10.83
C GLU A 98 -4.85 -5.29 11.43
N GLU A 99 -5.58 -4.17 11.37
CA GLU A 99 -6.98 -4.11 11.80
C GLU A 99 -7.86 -5.10 11.00
N GLU A 100 -7.72 -5.15 9.67
CA GLU A 100 -8.50 -6.07 8.82
C GLU A 100 -8.18 -7.56 9.05
N VAL A 101 -6.97 -7.88 9.52
CA VAL A 101 -6.55 -9.26 9.78
C VAL A 101 -6.93 -9.71 11.20
N LEU A 102 -6.96 -8.79 12.17
CA LEU A 102 -7.16 -9.10 13.58
C LEU A 102 -8.59 -8.83 14.10
N ALA A 103 -9.36 -7.94 13.48
CA ALA A 103 -10.75 -7.63 13.85
C ALA A 103 -11.75 -8.59 13.20
#